data_AF-A0A348AJE4-F1
#
_entry.id   AF-A0A348AJE4-F1
#
_cell.length_a   1.000
_cell.length_b   1.000
_cell.length_c   1.000
_cell.angle_alpha   90.00
_cell.angle_beta   90.00
_cell.angle_gamma   90.00
#
_symmetry.space_group_name_H-M   'P 1'
#
loop_
_entity.id
_entity.type
_entity.pdbx_description
1 polymer ?
#
loop_
_entity_poly.entity_id
_entity_poly.type
_entity_poly.pdbx_seq_one_letter_code
_entity_poly.pdbx_strand_id
1 'polypeptide(L)'
;MLSDTIKSRLTERFAAPLPEFHKRRIVFWHDEDSEFAEAVDELALPGVTLVKLTGRNNFAVKKLLTADDLAGDYLIYDPLTYDKEHKDDWLLDIKLYGEEFRADLVSLQMEELLVDPSSAMRKTMKLYAKFLDNKDRKAKLKKIGRTYQTPLQLHIDVMAVLCGINGDTAQDVIIAVLSAGLEKESNTALDSIARFGNIDAFWQLVQKLTGYVDSEDRRLSELASHILVTALSQTMPASALRGLERFIADPCKAYCYQLVHEWQRGEGRDGLAEVCRYVERELRLTDRFDKTEVNVLLKSDTFPAINESILKRFLTEVGERVIKVESILGAVENRRAVAWYDLTEDYLESLYYIAKMQGFYLAHIDGFHIVEPVKVWRLYTKDAYEMDSHYRHFYFCFGNTLKSPSALLEDALKKCSDVVEGLYREWFLKQITGAYLQGTAANEKAGAARFGGGQRNHLHLPQHD
;
A
#
# COMPACT_ATOMS: atom_id res chain seq x y z
N MET A 1 40.82 -15.51 -6.41
CA MET A 1 40.84 -16.39 -7.60
C MET A 1 40.36 -15.58 -8.79
N LEU A 2 41.12 -15.60 -9.88
CA LEU A 2 40.73 -14.97 -11.14
C LEU A 2 39.48 -15.67 -11.68
N SER A 3 38.40 -14.93 -11.96
CA SER A 3 37.15 -15.52 -12.45
C SER A 3 37.38 -16.27 -13.76
N ASP A 4 36.82 -17.47 -13.92
CA ASP A 4 36.88 -18.26 -15.17
C ASP A 4 36.37 -17.45 -16.38
N THR A 5 35.47 -16.49 -16.14
CA THR A 5 34.98 -15.55 -17.15
C THR A 5 36.07 -14.61 -17.66
N ILE A 6 36.96 -14.11 -16.79
CA ILE A 6 38.07 -13.23 -17.21
C ILE A 6 39.05 -14.03 -18.08
N LYS A 7 39.39 -15.26 -17.65
CA LYS A 7 40.23 -16.18 -18.43
C LYS A 7 39.61 -16.48 -19.80
N SER A 8 38.31 -16.77 -19.86
CA SER A 8 37.60 -17.03 -21.12
C SER A 8 37.62 -15.80 -22.04
N ARG A 9 37.32 -14.60 -21.52
CA ARG A 9 37.31 -13.37 -22.32
C ARG A 9 38.70 -13.02 -22.86
N LEU A 10 39.74 -13.15 -22.05
CA LEU A 10 41.12 -12.95 -22.52
C LEU A 10 41.48 -13.99 -23.58
N THR A 11 41.14 -15.27 -23.37
CA THR A 11 41.40 -16.34 -24.34
C THR A 11 40.68 -16.09 -25.67
N GLU A 12 39.39 -15.77 -25.65
CA GLU A 12 38.63 -15.39 -26.84
C GLU A 12 39.22 -14.17 -27.52
N ARG A 13 39.67 -13.18 -26.75
CA ARG A 13 40.23 -11.96 -27.29
C ARG A 13 41.57 -12.16 -27.97
N PHE A 14 42.44 -13.04 -27.45
CA PHE A 14 43.68 -13.41 -28.12
C PHE A 14 43.46 -14.38 -29.29
N ALA A 15 42.39 -15.17 -29.28
CA ALA A 15 42.01 -16.04 -30.39
C ALA A 15 41.32 -15.30 -31.57
N ALA A 16 40.82 -14.09 -31.34
CA ALA A 16 40.14 -13.30 -32.36
C ALA A 16 41.10 -12.89 -33.50
N PRO A 17 40.63 -12.84 -34.77
CA PRO A 17 41.46 -12.41 -35.90
C PRO A 17 42.11 -11.05 -35.63
N LEU A 18 43.38 -10.90 -36.03
CA LEU A 18 44.09 -9.63 -35.88
C LEU A 18 43.42 -8.54 -36.74
N PRO A 19 43.29 -7.31 -36.21
CA PRO A 19 42.84 -6.18 -37.01
C PRO A 19 43.77 -5.95 -38.21
N GLU A 20 43.23 -5.36 -39.28
CA GLU A 20 43.99 -5.09 -40.49
C GLU A 20 45.27 -4.29 -40.17
N PHE A 21 46.41 -4.70 -40.73
CA PHE A 21 47.74 -4.13 -40.47
C PHE A 21 48.40 -4.42 -39.11
N HIS A 22 47.76 -5.18 -38.22
CA HIS A 22 48.39 -5.66 -37.00
C HIS A 22 49.09 -7.00 -37.21
N LYS A 23 50.36 -7.09 -36.78
CA LYS A 23 51.16 -8.33 -36.86
C LYS A 23 51.04 -9.22 -35.61
N ARG A 24 50.52 -8.65 -34.52
CA ARG A 24 50.41 -9.23 -33.18
C ARG A 24 49.35 -8.47 -32.37
N ARG A 25 48.93 -9.03 -31.24
CA ARG A 25 47.98 -8.43 -30.30
C ARG A 25 48.69 -8.03 -29.00
N ILE A 26 48.55 -6.76 -28.63
CA ILE A 26 49.00 -6.22 -27.34
C ILE A 26 47.75 -5.74 -26.61
N VAL A 27 47.45 -6.36 -25.48
CA VAL A 27 46.27 -6.03 -24.67
C VAL A 27 46.72 -5.43 -23.35
N PHE A 28 46.25 -4.23 -23.02
CA PHE A 28 46.46 -3.58 -21.73
C PHE A 28 45.30 -3.90 -20.80
N TRP A 29 45.55 -4.70 -19.77
CA TRP A 29 44.61 -4.93 -18.68
C TRP A 29 44.78 -3.85 -17.61
N HIS A 30 43.89 -2.86 -17.62
CA HIS A 30 43.86 -1.82 -16.59
C HIS A 30 43.14 -2.32 -15.33
N ASP A 31 43.85 -2.26 -14.20
CA ASP A 31 43.34 -2.64 -12.88
C ASP A 31 43.80 -1.61 -11.84
N GLU A 32 43.26 -0.39 -11.95
CA GLU A 32 43.64 0.76 -11.11
C GLU A 32 43.46 0.49 -9.60
N ASP A 33 42.49 -0.36 -9.23
CA ASP A 33 42.21 -0.73 -7.85
C ASP A 33 43.08 -1.92 -7.37
N SER A 34 43.95 -2.47 -8.24
CA SER A 34 44.85 -3.62 -7.98
C SER A 34 44.12 -4.87 -7.47
N GLU A 35 42.86 -5.07 -7.85
CA GLU A 35 42.00 -6.16 -7.37
C GLU A 35 42.50 -7.56 -7.81
N PHE A 36 43.28 -7.62 -8.89
CA PHE A 36 43.78 -8.86 -9.49
C PHE A 36 45.29 -9.03 -9.40
N ALA A 37 45.99 -8.18 -8.63
CA ALA A 37 47.44 -8.15 -8.60
C ALA A 37 48.08 -9.49 -8.20
N GLU A 38 47.47 -10.26 -7.29
CA GLU A 38 47.97 -11.59 -6.91
C GLU A 38 47.49 -12.69 -7.87
N ALA A 39 46.27 -12.55 -8.39
CA ALA A 39 45.65 -13.58 -9.22
C ALA A 39 46.21 -13.59 -10.66
N VAL A 40 46.73 -12.46 -11.14
CA VAL A 40 47.28 -12.33 -12.50
C VAL A 40 48.54 -13.18 -12.67
N ASP A 41 49.31 -13.38 -11.61
CA ASP A 41 50.56 -14.16 -11.66
C ASP A 41 50.28 -15.67 -11.90
N GLU A 42 49.06 -16.14 -11.61
CA GLU A 42 48.59 -17.50 -11.89
C GLU A 42 47.93 -17.65 -13.27
N LEU A 43 47.84 -16.56 -14.06
CA LEU A 43 47.20 -16.57 -15.37
C LEU A 43 48.14 -17.15 -16.44
N ALA A 44 47.81 -18.34 -16.93
CA ALA A 44 48.47 -18.94 -18.08
C ALA A 44 47.56 -18.87 -19.32
N LEU A 45 47.98 -18.12 -20.34
CA LEU A 45 47.34 -18.05 -21.64
C LEU A 45 48.29 -18.66 -22.70
N PRO A 46 47.88 -19.68 -23.47
CA PRO A 46 48.75 -20.29 -24.48
C PRO A 46 49.20 -19.27 -25.54
N GLY A 47 50.50 -19.16 -25.77
CA GLY A 47 51.07 -18.28 -26.80
C GLY A 47 51.11 -16.79 -26.46
N VAL A 48 50.68 -16.38 -25.26
CA VAL A 48 50.66 -14.98 -24.81
C VAL A 48 51.66 -14.79 -23.67
N THR A 49 52.47 -13.75 -23.75
CA THR A 49 53.40 -13.39 -22.66
C THR A 49 52.77 -12.35 -21.74
N LEU A 50 52.66 -12.67 -20.45
CA LEU A 50 52.18 -11.76 -19.42
C LEU A 50 53.33 -10.85 -18.94
N VAL A 51 53.09 -9.54 -18.93
CA VAL A 51 54.01 -8.53 -18.40
C VAL A 51 53.29 -7.65 -17.39
N LYS A 52 53.82 -7.57 -16.17
CA LYS A 52 53.24 -6.77 -15.08
C LYS A 52 53.96 -5.42 -14.97
N LEU A 53 53.22 -4.31 -15.04
CA LEU A 53 53.77 -2.99 -14.77
C LEU A 53 53.89 -2.77 -13.26
N THR A 54 55.04 -2.23 -12.85
CA THR A 54 55.39 -1.94 -11.45
C THR A 54 55.60 -0.45 -11.20
N GLY A 55 55.45 0.38 -12.23
CA GLY A 55 55.82 1.80 -12.23
C GLY A 55 57.31 2.07 -12.38
N ARG A 56 58.18 1.05 -12.20
CA ARG A 56 59.65 1.17 -12.33
C ARG A 56 60.22 0.48 -13.56
N ASN A 57 59.45 -0.38 -14.22
CA ASN A 57 59.88 -1.16 -15.38
C ASN A 57 59.37 -0.62 -16.73
N ASN A 58 58.72 0.55 -16.76
CA ASN A 58 58.09 1.11 -17.96
C ASN A 58 59.05 1.21 -19.17
N PHE A 59 60.30 1.65 -18.95
CA PHE A 59 61.30 1.71 -20.02
C PHE A 59 61.68 0.34 -20.57
N ALA A 60 61.88 -0.65 -19.69
CA ALA A 60 62.21 -2.01 -20.10
C ALA A 60 61.08 -2.64 -20.92
N VAL A 61 59.83 -2.44 -20.49
CA VAL A 61 58.65 -2.90 -21.22
C VAL A 61 58.50 -2.19 -22.56
N LYS A 62 58.76 -0.87 -22.62
CA LYS A 62 58.73 -0.13 -23.89
C LYS A 62 59.78 -0.64 -24.87
N LYS A 63 61.01 -0.89 -24.41
CA LYS A 63 62.09 -1.46 -25.21
C LYS A 63 61.74 -2.87 -25.70
N LEU A 64 61.18 -3.70 -24.82
CA LEU A 64 60.73 -5.05 -25.17
C LEU A 64 59.76 -5.01 -26.35
N LEU A 65 58.74 -4.15 -26.26
CA LEU A 65 57.67 -4.09 -27.24
C LEU A 65 58.04 -3.35 -28.53
N THR A 66 58.98 -2.40 -28.49
CA THR A 66 59.31 -1.59 -29.68
C THR A 66 60.62 -1.96 -30.35
N ALA A 67 61.46 -2.78 -29.71
CA ALA A 67 62.77 -3.14 -30.25
C ALA A 67 63.12 -4.63 -30.11
N ASP A 68 62.88 -5.25 -28.95
CA ASP A 68 63.39 -6.61 -28.71
C ASP A 68 62.50 -7.72 -29.28
N ASP A 69 61.17 -7.59 -29.13
CA ASP A 69 60.18 -8.52 -29.69
C ASP A 69 59.07 -7.74 -30.40
N LEU A 70 58.97 -7.96 -31.71
CA LEU A 70 58.01 -7.33 -32.61
C LEU A 70 56.94 -8.29 -33.14
N ALA A 71 56.94 -9.55 -32.69
CA ALA A 71 56.08 -10.60 -33.22
C ALA A 71 55.20 -11.27 -32.14
N GLY A 72 55.67 -11.36 -30.89
CA GLY A 72 54.93 -12.01 -29.81
C GLY A 72 53.67 -11.24 -29.37
N ASP A 73 52.65 -11.98 -28.93
CA ASP A 73 51.44 -11.44 -28.31
C ASP A 73 51.68 -11.19 -26.81
N TYR A 74 51.20 -10.04 -26.33
CA TYR A 74 51.44 -9.58 -24.96
C TYR A 74 50.15 -9.18 -24.24
N LEU A 75 50.00 -9.65 -23.00
CA LEU A 75 49.05 -9.12 -22.04
C LEU A 75 49.83 -8.27 -21.03
N ILE A 76 49.58 -6.97 -21.01
CA ILE A 76 50.22 -6.04 -20.09
C ILE A 76 49.24 -5.74 -18.97
N TYR A 77 49.54 -6.22 -17.76
CA TYR A 77 48.79 -5.85 -16.57
C TYR A 77 49.27 -4.50 -16.04
N ASP A 78 48.37 -3.54 -15.99
CA ASP A 78 48.63 -2.15 -15.66
C ASP A 78 47.83 -1.72 -14.41
N PRO A 79 48.44 -1.79 -13.21
CA PRO A 79 47.80 -1.32 -11.98
C PRO A 79 48.02 0.17 -11.71
N LEU A 80 48.63 0.92 -12.64
CA LEU A 80 49.05 2.29 -12.41
C LEU A 80 47.92 3.28 -12.69
N THR A 81 47.82 4.31 -11.87
CA THR A 81 46.93 5.46 -12.11
C THR A 81 47.71 6.57 -12.81
N TYR A 82 47.15 7.10 -13.90
CA TYR A 82 47.75 8.18 -14.67
C TYR A 82 47.00 9.49 -14.48
N ASP A 83 47.68 10.63 -14.63
CA ASP A 83 47.03 11.92 -14.65
C ASP A 83 46.21 12.13 -15.94
N LYS A 84 45.30 13.11 -15.94
CA LYS A 84 44.41 13.37 -17.08
C LYS A 84 45.15 13.80 -18.35
N GLU A 85 46.39 14.26 -18.22
CA GLU A 85 47.20 14.71 -19.34
C GLU A 85 48.11 13.59 -19.88
N HIS A 86 48.09 12.41 -19.24
CA HIS A 86 48.87 11.21 -19.55
C HIS A 86 50.38 11.49 -19.76
N LYS A 87 50.91 12.54 -19.13
CA LYS A 87 52.29 13.00 -19.36
C LYS A 87 53.34 11.98 -18.91
N ASP A 88 53.00 11.22 -17.88
CA ASP A 88 53.85 10.19 -17.30
C ASP A 88 53.54 8.78 -17.83
N ASP A 89 52.67 8.64 -18.84
CA ASP A 89 52.39 7.35 -19.46
C ASP A 89 53.37 7.05 -20.61
N TRP A 90 54.47 6.39 -20.25
CA TRP A 90 55.54 6.04 -21.19
C TRP A 90 55.09 5.08 -22.30
N LEU A 91 54.01 4.34 -22.09
CA LEU A 91 53.49 3.34 -23.01
C LEU A 91 52.28 3.86 -23.80
N LEU A 92 51.93 5.16 -23.68
CA LEU A 92 50.77 5.76 -24.33
C LEU A 92 50.78 5.54 -25.85
N ASP A 93 51.93 5.70 -26.51
CA ASP A 93 52.10 5.45 -27.94
C ASP A 93 51.76 4.00 -28.33
N ILE A 94 52.02 3.05 -27.43
CA ILE A 94 51.66 1.65 -27.61
C ILE A 94 50.19 1.38 -27.30
N LYS A 95 49.65 2.00 -26.25
CA LYS A 95 48.23 1.90 -25.89
C LYS A 95 47.32 2.40 -27.00
N LEU A 96 47.74 3.44 -27.74
CA LEU A 96 46.96 4.03 -28.84
C LEU A 96 46.72 3.08 -30.03
N TYR A 97 47.63 2.13 -30.30
CA TYR A 97 47.42 1.08 -31.30
C TYR A 97 47.15 -0.30 -30.68
N GLY A 98 47.33 -0.43 -29.38
CA GLY A 98 46.97 -1.64 -28.63
C GLY A 98 45.47 -1.74 -28.36
N GLU A 99 45.09 -2.80 -27.67
CA GLU A 99 43.72 -2.98 -27.20
C GLU A 99 43.65 -2.76 -25.70
N GLU A 100 42.63 -2.05 -25.24
CA GLU A 100 42.32 -1.97 -23.81
C GLU A 100 41.42 -3.14 -23.39
N PHE A 101 41.76 -3.75 -22.27
CA PHE A 101 40.94 -4.70 -21.54
C PHE A 101 40.70 -4.17 -20.14
N ARG A 102 39.43 -3.98 -19.79
CA ARG A 102 39.02 -3.65 -18.43
C ARG A 102 38.14 -4.78 -17.94
N ALA A 103 38.66 -5.53 -16.99
CA ALA A 103 37.88 -6.49 -16.23
C ALA A 103 38.06 -6.14 -14.75
N ASP A 104 37.51 -4.99 -14.34
CA ASP A 104 37.26 -4.75 -12.92
C ASP A 104 36.06 -5.62 -12.48
N LEU A 105 36.03 -6.07 -11.22
CA LEU A 105 34.94 -6.91 -10.71
C LEU A 105 33.57 -6.24 -10.91
N VAL A 106 33.56 -4.91 -10.81
CA VAL A 106 32.40 -4.05 -11.01
C VAL A 106 31.83 -4.16 -12.43
N SER A 107 32.67 -4.22 -13.47
CA SER A 107 32.26 -4.31 -14.88
C SER A 107 31.62 -5.65 -15.18
N LEU A 108 32.15 -6.73 -14.59
CA LEU A 108 31.53 -8.06 -14.70
C LEU A 108 30.17 -8.08 -14.01
N GLN A 109 30.06 -7.49 -12.83
CA GLN A 109 28.78 -7.37 -12.11
C GLN A 109 27.78 -6.49 -12.87
N MET A 110 28.24 -5.40 -13.48
CA MET A 110 27.41 -4.52 -14.30
C MET A 110 26.87 -5.26 -15.52
N GLU A 111 27.71 -6.02 -16.22
CA GLU A 111 27.30 -6.86 -17.34
C GLU A 111 26.30 -7.94 -16.90
N GLU A 112 26.58 -8.63 -15.78
CA GLU A 112 25.71 -9.68 -15.22
C GLU A 112 24.31 -9.15 -14.85
N LEU A 113 24.23 -7.92 -14.36
CA LEU A 113 23.01 -7.25 -13.88
C LEU A 113 22.40 -6.29 -14.91
N LEU A 114 22.89 -6.28 -16.15
CA LEU A 114 22.40 -5.42 -17.23
C LEU A 114 22.40 -3.93 -16.87
N VAL A 115 23.50 -3.48 -16.25
CA VAL A 115 23.76 -2.11 -15.82
C VAL A 115 24.58 -1.36 -16.88
N ASP A 116 24.17 -0.16 -17.23
CA ASP A 116 24.89 0.70 -18.17
C ASP A 116 26.30 1.07 -17.66
N PRO A 117 27.36 0.94 -18.48
CA PRO A 117 28.76 1.11 -18.06
C PRO A 117 29.22 2.56 -17.80
N SER A 118 28.31 3.50 -17.54
CA SER A 118 28.64 4.90 -17.24
C SER A 118 29.32 5.10 -15.88
N SER A 119 30.07 6.21 -15.76
CA SER A 119 30.81 6.55 -14.52
C SER A 119 29.90 6.66 -13.28
N ALA A 120 28.70 7.22 -13.44
CA ALA A 120 27.71 7.31 -12.37
C ALA A 120 27.23 5.93 -11.90
N MET A 121 26.98 5.00 -12.83
CA MET A 121 26.57 3.63 -12.50
C MET A 121 27.71 2.85 -11.86
N ARG A 122 28.96 2.98 -12.33
CA ARG A 122 30.12 2.37 -11.67
C ARG A 122 30.25 2.80 -10.21
N LYS A 123 30.11 4.11 -9.93
CA LYS A 123 30.14 4.63 -8.56
C LYS A 123 29.02 4.04 -7.71
N THR A 124 27.83 3.88 -8.28
CA THR A 124 26.65 3.29 -7.61
C THR A 124 26.85 1.80 -7.34
N MET A 125 27.46 1.06 -8.27
CA MET A 125 27.79 -0.35 -8.08
C MET A 125 28.83 -0.54 -6.98
N LYS A 126 29.88 0.29 -6.95
CA LYS A 126 30.88 0.28 -5.86
C LYS A 126 30.25 0.56 -4.49
N LEU A 127 29.29 1.48 -4.42
CA LEU A 127 28.53 1.75 -3.19
C LEU A 127 27.83 0.49 -2.64
N TYR A 128 27.33 -0.38 -3.53
CA TYR A 128 26.61 -1.59 -3.18
C TYR A 128 27.45 -2.87 -3.13
N ALA A 129 28.78 -2.76 -3.03
CA ALA A 129 29.68 -3.93 -2.99
C ALA A 129 29.26 -4.97 -1.92
N LYS A 130 28.88 -4.54 -0.70
CA LYS A 130 28.40 -5.44 0.37
C LYS A 130 27.07 -6.14 0.05
N PHE A 131 26.18 -5.47 -0.67
CA PHE A 131 24.95 -6.08 -1.16
C PHE A 131 25.27 -7.16 -2.19
N LEU A 132 26.12 -6.81 -3.15
CA LEU A 132 26.52 -7.63 -4.29
C LEU A 132 27.44 -8.79 -3.92
N ASP A 133 28.05 -8.81 -2.73
CA ASP A 133 28.82 -9.97 -2.28
C ASP A 133 27.92 -11.19 -1.98
N ASN A 134 26.66 -10.96 -1.60
CA ASN A 134 25.70 -12.02 -1.32
C ASN A 134 25.05 -12.57 -2.61
N LYS A 135 25.24 -13.87 -2.87
CA LYS A 135 24.72 -14.56 -4.08
C LYS A 135 23.18 -14.52 -4.17
N ASP A 136 22.48 -14.68 -3.06
CA ASP A 136 21.01 -14.69 -3.05
C ASP A 136 20.43 -13.31 -3.35
N ARG A 137 21.02 -12.24 -2.81
CA ARG A 137 20.60 -10.85 -3.09
C ARG A 137 20.82 -10.48 -4.55
N LYS A 138 21.96 -10.87 -5.13
CA LYS A 138 22.22 -10.73 -6.57
C LYS A 138 21.19 -11.48 -7.40
N ALA A 139 20.88 -12.73 -7.05
CA ALA A 139 19.89 -13.52 -7.75
C ALA A 139 18.49 -12.88 -7.69
N LYS A 140 18.09 -12.35 -6.52
CA LYS A 140 16.84 -11.60 -6.35
C LYS A 140 16.81 -10.33 -7.19
N LEU A 141 17.88 -9.52 -7.18
CA LEU A 141 17.99 -8.31 -7.99
C LEU A 141 17.90 -8.64 -9.50
N LYS A 142 18.56 -9.72 -9.93
CA LYS A 142 18.52 -10.20 -11.32
C LYS A 142 17.13 -10.70 -11.73
N LYS A 143 16.40 -11.33 -10.80
CA LYS A 143 15.04 -11.83 -11.03
C LYS A 143 14.04 -10.71 -11.35
N ILE A 144 14.29 -9.48 -10.89
CA ILE A 144 13.47 -8.30 -11.24
C ILE A 144 13.51 -8.03 -12.77
N GLY A 145 14.61 -8.39 -13.44
CA GLY A 145 14.68 -8.38 -14.91
C GLY A 145 14.75 -6.99 -15.55
N ARG A 146 15.12 -5.94 -14.78
CA ARG A 146 15.29 -4.57 -15.28
C ARG A 146 16.69 -4.33 -15.85
N THR A 147 16.77 -3.41 -16.81
CA THR A 147 18.02 -2.79 -17.28
C THR A 147 18.24 -1.47 -16.57
N TYR A 148 19.43 -1.26 -16.02
CA TYR A 148 19.71 -0.08 -15.18
C TYR A 148 20.51 0.97 -15.94
N GLN A 149 19.84 2.04 -16.34
CA GLN A 149 20.47 3.19 -17.01
C GLN A 149 20.74 4.36 -16.07
N THR A 150 20.06 4.41 -14.90
CA THR A 150 20.21 5.50 -13.93
C THR A 150 20.40 4.97 -12.51
N PRO A 151 21.15 5.66 -11.64
CA PRO A 151 21.36 5.23 -10.25
C PRO A 151 20.08 5.07 -9.45
N LEU A 152 19.09 5.96 -9.67
CA LEU A 152 17.86 5.99 -8.88
C LEU A 152 17.10 4.66 -8.93
N GLN A 153 16.97 4.06 -10.12
CA GLN A 153 16.26 2.79 -10.26
C GLN A 153 17.01 1.66 -9.55
N LEU A 154 18.34 1.64 -9.64
CA LEU A 154 19.17 0.66 -8.93
C LEU A 154 19.07 0.82 -7.42
N HIS A 155 19.05 2.05 -6.90
CA HIS A 155 18.82 2.32 -5.48
C HIS A 155 17.48 1.72 -5.00
N ILE A 156 16.40 1.96 -5.74
CA ILE A 156 15.05 1.47 -5.41
C ILE A 156 15.03 -0.07 -5.39
N ASP A 157 15.55 -0.72 -6.44
CA ASP A 157 15.47 -2.19 -6.55
C ASP A 157 16.38 -2.89 -5.54
N VAL A 158 17.54 -2.31 -5.20
CA VAL A 158 18.38 -2.80 -4.10
C VAL A 158 17.63 -2.70 -2.76
N MET A 159 17.01 -1.56 -2.46
CA MET A 159 16.22 -1.40 -1.23
C MET A 159 15.02 -2.35 -1.21
N ALA A 160 14.34 -2.55 -2.34
CA ALA A 160 13.24 -3.48 -2.47
C ALA A 160 13.65 -4.92 -2.12
N VAL A 161 14.79 -5.39 -2.64
CA VAL A 161 15.35 -6.71 -2.30
C VAL A 161 15.69 -6.81 -0.81
N LEU A 162 16.20 -5.74 -0.20
CA LEU A 162 16.52 -5.69 1.23
C LEU A 162 15.26 -5.69 2.11
N CYS A 163 14.18 -5.08 1.64
CA CYS A 163 12.87 -5.13 2.28
C CYS A 163 12.11 -6.44 2.01
N GLY A 164 12.67 -7.36 1.20
CA GLY A 164 12.04 -8.64 0.89
C GLY A 164 10.90 -8.58 -0.12
N ILE A 165 10.74 -7.47 -0.83
CA ILE A 165 9.71 -7.28 -1.87
C ILE A 165 10.31 -7.45 -3.28
N ASN A 166 9.48 -7.81 -4.26
CA ASN A 166 9.93 -8.22 -5.59
C ASN A 166 10.27 -7.07 -6.56
N GLY A 167 10.62 -5.88 -6.05
CA GLY A 167 11.09 -4.74 -6.86
C GLY A 167 9.98 -4.12 -7.72
N ASP A 168 9.42 -3.00 -7.26
CA ASP A 168 8.43 -2.27 -8.06
C ASP A 168 8.68 -0.77 -8.06
N THR A 169 8.34 -0.09 -6.95
CA THR A 169 8.49 1.36 -6.85
C THR A 169 9.11 1.82 -5.53
N ALA A 170 9.53 3.09 -5.48
CA ALA A 170 9.94 3.75 -4.25
C ALA A 170 8.84 3.72 -3.17
N GLN A 171 7.58 3.73 -3.58
CA GLN A 171 6.44 3.67 -2.69
C GLN A 171 6.40 2.34 -1.93
N ASP A 172 6.63 1.23 -2.62
CA ASP A 172 6.60 -0.11 -2.02
C ASP A 172 7.72 -0.29 -1.00
N VAL A 173 8.87 0.33 -1.24
CA VAL A 173 9.97 0.37 -0.26
C VAL A 173 9.54 1.11 1.01
N ILE A 174 8.89 2.27 0.87
CA ILE A 174 8.40 3.04 2.03
C ILE A 174 7.33 2.24 2.79
N ILE A 175 6.37 1.65 2.07
CA ILE A 175 5.33 0.81 2.65
C ILE A 175 5.94 -0.39 3.39
N ALA A 176 6.91 -1.08 2.80
CA ALA A 176 7.56 -2.23 3.41
C ALA A 176 8.33 -1.84 4.68
N VAL A 177 9.02 -0.69 4.67
CA VAL A 177 9.70 -0.17 5.87
C VAL A 177 8.70 0.14 6.98
N LEU A 178 7.60 0.85 6.69
CA LEU A 178 6.59 1.17 7.71
C LEU A 178 5.84 -0.08 8.21
N SER A 179 5.64 -1.07 7.34
CA SER A 179 5.01 -2.35 7.69
C SER A 179 5.91 -3.25 8.53
N ALA A 180 7.23 -3.05 8.50
CA ALA A 180 8.20 -3.79 9.32
C ALA A 180 8.27 -3.28 10.78
N GLY A 181 7.44 -2.29 11.15
CA GLY A 181 7.34 -1.73 12.49
C GLY A 181 7.81 -0.27 12.57
N LEU A 182 7.32 0.48 13.56
CA LEU A 182 7.57 1.91 13.72
C LEU A 182 8.73 2.27 14.67
N GLU A 183 9.39 1.26 15.24
CA GLU A 183 10.57 1.42 16.10
C GLU A 183 11.83 1.14 15.27
N LYS A 184 12.77 2.10 15.21
CA LYS A 184 13.95 2.02 14.33
C LYS A 184 14.84 0.82 14.70
N GLU A 185 14.98 0.53 15.99
CA GLU A 185 15.88 -0.49 16.55
C GLU A 185 15.44 -1.93 16.24
N SER A 186 14.14 -2.16 16.07
CA SER A 186 13.58 -3.47 15.73
C SER A 186 13.16 -3.61 14.27
N ASN A 187 13.27 -2.55 13.47
CA ASN A 187 12.84 -2.55 12.07
C ASN A 187 13.87 -3.28 11.19
N THR A 188 13.56 -4.52 10.83
CA THR A 188 14.45 -5.41 10.05
C THR A 188 14.72 -4.90 8.64
N ALA A 189 13.76 -4.20 8.03
CA ALA A 189 13.92 -3.60 6.70
C ALA A 189 14.92 -2.44 6.76
N LEU A 190 14.76 -1.55 7.74
CA LEU A 190 15.66 -0.41 7.95
C LEU A 190 17.07 -0.86 8.34
N ASP A 191 17.21 -1.86 9.21
CA ASP A 191 18.51 -2.48 9.55
C ASP A 191 19.19 -3.07 8.30
N SER A 192 18.42 -3.77 7.46
CA SER A 192 18.94 -4.36 6.22
C SER A 192 19.41 -3.28 5.24
N ILE A 193 18.66 -2.18 5.09
CA ILE A 193 19.07 -1.02 4.28
C ILE A 193 20.33 -0.37 4.85
N ALA A 194 20.44 -0.20 6.16
CA ALA A 194 21.60 0.41 6.79
C ALA A 194 22.87 -0.45 6.65
N ARG A 195 22.75 -1.76 6.81
CA ARG A 195 23.91 -2.68 6.81
C ARG A 195 24.41 -3.05 5.43
N PHE A 196 23.49 -3.20 4.48
CA PHE A 196 23.81 -3.74 3.15
C PHE A 196 23.47 -2.79 2.01
N GLY A 197 22.60 -1.81 2.24
CA GLY A 197 22.19 -0.82 1.26
C GLY A 197 22.87 0.53 1.45
N ASN A 198 22.08 1.59 1.31
CA ASN A 198 22.49 2.96 1.60
C ASN A 198 21.31 3.67 2.28
N ILE A 199 21.46 3.97 3.56
CA ILE A 199 20.42 4.58 4.39
C ILE A 199 20.16 6.05 4.01
N ASP A 200 21.20 6.78 3.61
CA ASP A 200 21.07 8.18 3.18
C ASP A 200 20.25 8.27 1.88
N ALA A 201 20.46 7.34 0.95
CA ALA A 201 19.68 7.25 -0.29
C ALA A 201 18.20 6.96 0.00
N PHE A 202 17.90 6.13 1.01
CA PHE A 202 16.52 5.89 1.45
C PHE A 202 15.89 7.17 2.01
N TRP A 203 16.56 7.88 2.91
CA TRP A 203 16.01 9.11 3.49
C TRP A 203 15.89 10.25 2.48
N GLN A 204 16.82 10.36 1.53
CA GLN A 204 16.71 11.30 0.40
C GLN A 204 15.50 10.98 -0.49
N LEU A 205 15.22 9.70 -0.73
CA LEU A 205 14.04 9.26 -1.48
C LEU A 205 12.75 9.61 -0.74
N VAL A 206 12.69 9.31 0.56
CA VAL A 206 11.57 9.67 1.45
C VAL A 206 11.34 11.18 1.44
N GLN A 207 12.39 11.98 1.62
CA GLN A 207 12.30 13.44 1.61
C GLN A 207 11.79 13.98 0.28
N LYS A 208 12.31 13.48 -0.84
CA LYS A 208 11.92 13.92 -2.17
C LYS A 208 10.43 13.65 -2.46
N LEU A 209 9.92 12.51 -2.01
CA LEU A 209 8.58 12.05 -2.33
C LEU A 209 7.52 12.57 -1.35
N THR A 210 7.83 12.54 -0.06
CA THR A 210 6.88 12.84 1.01
C THR A 210 7.09 14.21 1.66
N GLY A 211 8.26 14.83 1.45
CA GLY A 211 8.66 16.06 2.13
C GLY A 211 9.16 15.84 3.57
N TYR A 212 9.19 14.61 4.06
CA TYR A 212 9.69 14.30 5.41
C TYR A 212 11.22 14.38 5.47
N VAL A 213 11.74 15.09 6.47
CA VAL A 213 13.18 15.18 6.73
C VAL A 213 13.49 14.38 7.99
N ASP A 214 14.34 13.36 7.86
CA ASP A 214 14.80 12.57 9.01
C ASP A 214 15.93 13.28 9.77
N SER A 215 16.06 12.94 11.05
CA SER A 215 17.19 13.32 11.91
C SER A 215 17.42 12.21 12.93
N GLU A 216 18.62 12.13 13.53
CA GLU A 216 19.00 11.05 14.44
C GLU A 216 17.98 10.83 15.59
N ASP A 217 17.46 11.91 16.17
CA ASP A 217 16.52 11.84 17.31
C ASP A 217 15.06 11.51 16.93
N ARG A 218 14.73 11.47 15.64
CA ARG A 218 13.34 11.26 15.18
C ARG A 218 12.98 9.80 15.13
N ARG A 219 11.74 9.49 15.54
CA ARG A 219 11.19 8.13 15.48
C ARG A 219 10.65 7.84 14.09
N LEU A 220 10.66 6.57 13.68
CA LEU A 220 10.03 6.17 12.42
C LEU A 220 8.50 6.36 12.47
N SER A 221 7.88 6.36 13.66
CA SER A 221 6.48 6.77 13.84
C SER A 221 6.19 8.21 13.39
N GLU A 222 7.17 9.11 13.42
CA GLU A 222 6.99 10.48 12.93
C GLU A 222 6.89 10.52 11.40
N LEU A 223 7.58 9.62 10.68
CA LEU A 223 7.39 9.45 9.24
C LEU A 223 5.97 8.97 8.93
N ALA A 224 5.48 7.96 9.67
CA ALA A 224 4.12 7.45 9.50
C ALA A 224 3.08 8.56 9.76
N SER A 225 3.24 9.31 10.85
CA SER A 225 2.41 10.47 11.17
C SER A 225 2.47 11.53 10.07
N HIS A 226 3.65 11.84 9.56
CA HIS A 226 3.84 12.80 8.46
C HIS A 226 3.09 12.39 7.21
N ILE A 227 3.27 11.16 6.74
CA ILE A 227 2.62 10.66 5.52
C ILE A 227 1.10 10.65 5.69
N LEU A 228 0.59 10.07 6.77
CA LEU A 228 -0.85 9.92 6.98
C LEU A 228 -1.55 11.26 7.22
N VAL A 229 -0.96 12.18 7.98
CA VAL A 229 -1.53 13.51 8.21
C VAL A 229 -1.42 14.38 6.95
N THR A 230 -0.32 14.28 6.19
CA THR A 230 -0.20 14.93 4.88
C THR A 230 -1.27 14.41 3.91
N ALA A 231 -1.51 13.09 3.86
CA ALA A 231 -2.58 12.49 3.07
C ALA A 231 -3.98 12.98 3.52
N LEU A 232 -4.24 13.01 4.83
CA LEU A 232 -5.51 13.51 5.39
C LEU A 232 -5.77 14.97 4.98
N SER A 233 -4.72 15.79 4.91
CA SER A 233 -4.81 17.20 4.52
C SER A 233 -5.16 17.46 3.06
N GLN A 234 -5.15 16.42 2.21
CA GLN A 234 -5.66 16.48 0.85
C GLN A 234 -7.20 16.58 0.81
N THR A 235 -7.88 15.99 1.79
CA THR A 235 -9.35 15.84 1.80
C THR A 235 -10.04 16.64 2.91
N MET A 236 -9.29 17.03 3.94
CA MET A 236 -9.79 17.80 5.09
C MET A 236 -9.44 19.29 5.00
N PRO A 237 -10.33 20.19 5.46
CA PRO A 237 -10.02 21.61 5.56
C PRO A 237 -8.99 21.87 6.67
N ALA A 238 -8.17 22.92 6.49
CA ALA A 238 -7.12 23.28 7.44
C ALA A 238 -7.65 23.52 8.88
N SER A 239 -8.89 24.00 9.02
CA SER A 239 -9.54 24.18 10.32
C SER A 239 -9.68 22.88 11.11
N ALA A 240 -9.94 21.76 10.44
CA ALA A 240 -10.04 20.44 11.07
C ALA A 240 -8.66 19.90 11.51
N LEU A 241 -7.58 20.41 10.92
CA LEU A 241 -6.20 19.95 11.14
C LEU A 241 -5.37 20.87 12.05
N ARG A 242 -6.00 21.88 12.66
CA ARG A 242 -5.31 22.82 13.55
C ARG A 242 -4.50 22.09 14.64
N GLY A 243 -3.21 22.37 14.76
CA GLY A 243 -2.28 21.73 15.69
C GLY A 243 -1.53 20.52 15.12
N LEU A 244 -1.79 20.13 13.87
CA LEU A 244 -1.08 19.06 13.14
C LEU A 244 -0.22 19.60 11.99
N GLU A 245 -0.08 20.92 11.85
CA GLU A 245 0.59 21.58 10.73
C GLU A 245 2.04 21.13 10.56
N ARG A 246 2.71 20.79 11.67
CA ARG A 246 4.10 20.30 11.66
C ARG A 246 4.31 19.00 10.88
N PHE A 247 3.25 18.22 10.65
CA PHE A 247 3.29 16.96 9.92
C PHE A 247 2.87 17.11 8.44
N ILE A 248 2.44 18.31 8.03
CA ILE A 248 1.86 18.53 6.71
C ILE A 248 2.92 19.08 5.76
N ALA A 249 3.23 18.31 4.71
CA ALA A 249 3.98 18.79 3.56
C ALA A 249 3.02 19.19 2.43
N ASP A 250 2.67 20.47 2.34
CA ASP A 250 1.74 20.98 1.32
C ASP A 250 2.10 20.58 -0.13
N PRO A 251 3.37 20.63 -0.57
CA PRO A 251 3.74 20.23 -1.93
C PRO A 251 3.57 18.72 -2.20
N CYS A 252 3.48 17.90 -1.16
CA CYS A 252 3.51 16.43 -1.24
C CYS A 252 2.16 15.77 -0.92
N LYS A 253 1.08 16.56 -0.72
CA LYS A 253 -0.26 16.04 -0.38
C LYS A 253 -0.78 15.00 -1.36
N ALA A 254 -0.70 15.28 -2.67
CA ALA A 254 -1.18 14.38 -3.70
C ALA A 254 -0.44 13.03 -3.68
N TYR A 255 0.89 13.07 -3.52
CA TYR A 255 1.71 11.85 -3.43
C TYR A 255 1.39 11.04 -2.18
N CYS A 256 1.35 11.67 -1.00
CA CYS A 256 1.06 10.97 0.24
C CYS A 256 -0.37 10.38 0.23
N TYR A 257 -1.34 11.11 -0.34
CA TYR A 257 -2.69 10.61 -0.52
C TYR A 257 -2.75 9.39 -1.44
N GLN A 258 -2.06 9.44 -2.59
CA GLN A 258 -1.97 8.30 -3.49
C GLN A 258 -1.30 7.09 -2.82
N LEU A 259 -0.19 7.29 -2.11
CA LEU A 259 0.52 6.23 -1.38
C LEU A 259 -0.40 5.53 -0.40
N VAL A 260 -1.14 6.28 0.44
CA VAL A 260 -2.06 5.69 1.41
C VAL A 260 -3.20 4.95 0.69
N HIS A 261 -3.75 5.53 -0.37
CA HIS A 261 -4.87 4.96 -1.12
C HIS A 261 -4.50 3.66 -1.87
N GLU A 262 -3.27 3.56 -2.36
CA GLU A 262 -2.73 2.33 -2.95
C GLU A 262 -2.43 1.29 -1.87
N TRP A 263 -1.85 1.71 -0.73
CA TRP A 263 -1.60 0.82 0.40
C TRP A 263 -2.90 0.23 0.98
N GLN A 264 -3.99 1.00 1.01
CA GLN A 264 -5.33 0.52 1.39
C GLN A 264 -5.87 -0.60 0.48
N ARG A 265 -5.42 -0.69 -0.78
CA ARG A 265 -5.87 -1.68 -1.77
C ARG A 265 -4.91 -2.84 -1.95
N GLY A 266 -3.65 -2.66 -1.54
CA GLY A 266 -2.61 -3.68 -1.66
C GLY A 266 -2.68 -4.75 -0.57
N GLU A 267 -1.79 -5.73 -0.69
CA GLU A 267 -1.67 -6.85 0.28
C GLU A 267 -1.23 -6.38 1.68
N GLY A 268 -0.63 -5.20 1.80
CA GLY A 268 -0.17 -4.61 3.07
C GLY A 268 -1.25 -3.92 3.91
N ARG A 269 -2.53 -4.08 3.56
CA ARG A 269 -3.65 -3.34 4.17
C ARG A 269 -3.77 -3.52 5.69
N ASP A 270 -3.55 -4.74 6.20
CA ASP A 270 -3.64 -5.00 7.65
C ASP A 270 -2.50 -4.29 8.40
N GLY A 271 -1.29 -4.28 7.82
CA GLY A 271 -0.16 -3.48 8.34
C GLY A 271 -0.47 -1.98 8.36
N LEU A 272 -1.13 -1.46 7.32
CA LEU A 272 -1.60 -0.06 7.34
C LEU A 272 -2.61 0.17 8.46
N ALA A 273 -3.54 -0.75 8.71
CA ALA A 273 -4.52 -0.61 9.78
C ALA A 273 -3.80 -0.46 11.13
N GLU A 274 -2.78 -1.26 11.41
CA GLU A 274 -1.97 -1.16 12.62
C GLU A 274 -1.24 0.18 12.75
N VAL A 275 -0.62 0.64 11.64
CA VAL A 275 0.06 1.94 11.58
C VAL A 275 -0.92 3.09 11.80
N CYS A 276 -2.10 3.04 11.17
CA CYS A 276 -3.18 4.01 11.40
C CYS A 276 -3.60 4.02 12.87
N ARG A 277 -3.83 2.87 13.50
CA ARG A 277 -4.20 2.79 14.92
C ARG A 277 -3.12 3.35 15.84
N TYR A 278 -1.85 3.15 15.51
CA TYR A 278 -0.74 3.74 16.24
C TYR A 278 -0.80 5.28 16.18
N VAL A 279 -0.87 5.85 14.98
CA VAL A 279 -0.90 7.30 14.75
C VAL A 279 -2.17 7.94 15.33
N GLU A 280 -3.32 7.26 15.24
CA GLU A 280 -4.58 7.69 15.86
C GLU A 280 -4.43 7.89 17.37
N ARG A 281 -3.76 6.95 18.06
CA ARG A 281 -3.50 7.05 19.51
C ARG A 281 -2.47 8.13 19.83
N GLU A 282 -1.36 8.15 19.10
CA GLU A 282 -0.26 9.10 19.32
C GLU A 282 -0.73 10.56 19.18
N LEU A 283 -1.53 10.83 18.15
CA LEU A 283 -2.01 12.17 17.83
C LEU A 283 -3.42 12.48 18.38
N ARG A 284 -4.02 11.53 19.10
CA ARG A 284 -5.39 11.61 19.64
C ARG A 284 -6.42 12.01 18.56
N LEU A 285 -6.33 11.36 17.39
CA LEU A 285 -7.15 11.72 16.24
C LEU A 285 -8.64 11.47 16.47
N THR A 286 -9.01 10.45 17.25
CA THR A 286 -10.41 10.17 17.61
C THR A 286 -11.05 11.37 18.32
N ASP A 287 -10.39 11.98 19.30
CA ASP A 287 -10.91 13.15 20.02
C ASP A 287 -11.14 14.36 19.11
N ARG A 288 -10.35 14.44 18.02
CA ARG A 288 -10.47 15.48 17.00
C ARG A 288 -11.61 15.19 16.04
N PHE A 289 -11.68 13.97 15.53
CA PHE A 289 -12.74 13.55 14.61
C PHE A 289 -14.12 13.62 15.27
N ASP A 290 -14.23 13.27 16.56
CA ASP A 290 -15.45 13.42 17.35
C ASP A 290 -15.98 14.86 17.39
N LYS A 291 -15.10 15.87 17.28
CA LYS A 291 -15.44 17.30 17.27
C LYS A 291 -15.60 17.88 15.87
N THR A 292 -15.35 17.07 14.84
CA THR A 292 -15.42 17.49 13.44
C THR A 292 -16.82 17.20 12.89
N GLU A 293 -17.34 18.08 12.04
CA GLU A 293 -18.65 17.89 11.41
C GLU A 293 -18.66 16.66 10.49
N VAL A 294 -19.75 15.89 10.52
CA VAL A 294 -19.89 14.65 9.73
C VAL A 294 -19.70 14.91 8.22
N ASN A 295 -20.22 16.03 7.70
CA ASN A 295 -20.06 16.39 6.28
C ASN A 295 -18.61 16.63 5.86
N VAL A 296 -17.74 16.97 6.82
CA VAL A 296 -16.29 17.10 6.60
C VAL A 296 -15.63 15.72 6.68
N LEU A 297 -16.00 14.91 7.69
CA LEU A 297 -15.49 13.55 7.84
C LEU A 297 -15.77 12.65 6.62
N LEU A 298 -16.97 12.76 6.03
CA LEU A 298 -17.39 11.98 4.85
C LEU A 298 -16.54 12.23 3.59
N LYS A 299 -15.68 13.26 3.57
CA LYS A 299 -14.79 13.57 2.44
C LYS A 299 -13.48 12.79 2.47
N SER A 300 -13.21 12.06 3.55
CA SER A 300 -11.93 11.38 3.76
C SER A 300 -12.13 9.94 4.20
N ASP A 301 -11.17 9.10 3.86
CA ASP A 301 -11.09 7.69 4.21
C ASP A 301 -9.67 7.28 4.63
N THR A 302 -8.82 8.25 4.98
CA THR A 302 -7.41 8.00 5.34
C THR A 302 -7.29 7.11 6.59
N PHE A 303 -8.14 7.32 7.59
CA PHE A 303 -8.07 6.67 8.90
C PHE A 303 -9.35 5.88 9.24
N PRO A 304 -9.24 4.66 9.79
CA PRO A 304 -10.38 3.91 10.34
C PRO A 304 -11.21 4.70 11.38
N ALA A 305 -10.57 5.50 12.24
CA ALA A 305 -11.25 6.30 13.26
C ALA A 305 -12.26 7.31 12.69
N ILE A 306 -12.19 7.63 11.40
CA ILE A 306 -13.19 8.48 10.73
C ILE A 306 -14.55 7.77 10.70
N ASN A 307 -14.60 6.49 10.30
CA ASN A 307 -15.83 5.70 10.28
C ASN A 307 -16.42 5.60 11.70
N GLU A 308 -15.56 5.33 12.68
CA GLU A 308 -15.96 5.21 14.08
C GLU A 308 -16.54 6.51 14.62
N SER A 309 -15.95 7.67 14.29
CA SER A 309 -16.45 8.97 14.74
C SER A 309 -17.79 9.34 14.10
N ILE A 310 -17.96 9.01 12.81
CA ILE A 310 -19.25 9.15 12.10
C ILE A 310 -20.32 8.28 12.76
N LEU A 311 -20.02 7.00 12.97
CA LEU A 311 -20.93 6.05 13.63
C LEU A 311 -21.29 6.49 15.04
N LYS A 312 -20.31 6.87 15.85
CA LYS A 312 -20.52 7.34 17.21
C LYS A 312 -21.48 8.52 17.25
N ARG A 313 -21.33 9.48 16.33
CA ARG A 313 -22.24 10.64 16.22
C ARG A 313 -23.67 10.21 15.93
N PHE A 314 -23.88 9.43 14.86
CA PHE A 314 -25.22 9.01 14.46
C PHE A 314 -25.88 8.08 15.48
N LEU A 315 -25.16 7.11 16.05
CA LEU A 315 -25.70 6.21 17.07
C LEU A 315 -26.07 6.98 18.34
N THR A 316 -25.30 8.00 18.73
CA THR A 316 -25.66 8.87 19.86
C THR A 316 -26.94 9.65 19.56
N GLU A 317 -27.04 10.29 18.39
CA GLU A 317 -28.26 11.02 17.97
C GLU A 317 -29.48 10.08 17.92
N VAL A 318 -29.33 8.87 17.39
CA VAL A 318 -30.39 7.85 17.37
C VAL A 318 -30.81 7.48 18.79
N GLY A 319 -29.86 7.21 19.69
CA GLY A 319 -30.16 6.91 21.10
C GLY A 319 -30.91 8.03 21.83
N GLU A 320 -30.70 9.28 21.39
CA GLU A 320 -31.43 10.47 21.84
C GLU A 320 -32.76 10.70 21.07
N ARG A 321 -33.17 9.73 20.25
CA ARG A 321 -34.38 9.74 19.40
C ARG A 321 -34.37 10.81 18.29
N VAL A 322 -33.18 11.26 17.88
CA VAL A 322 -32.98 12.16 16.74
C VAL A 322 -32.50 11.34 15.55
N ILE A 323 -33.44 10.92 14.69
CA ILE A 323 -33.13 10.07 13.52
C ILE A 323 -33.35 10.86 12.22
N LYS A 324 -32.26 11.28 11.60
CA LYS A 324 -32.26 11.98 10.30
C LYS A 324 -32.04 10.97 9.18
N VAL A 325 -33.14 10.39 8.68
CA VAL A 325 -33.13 9.26 7.71
C VAL A 325 -32.19 9.52 6.52
N GLU A 326 -32.40 10.61 5.78
CA GLU A 326 -31.60 10.92 4.59
C GLU A 326 -30.11 11.11 4.89
N SER A 327 -29.79 11.77 6.01
CA SER A 327 -28.39 11.98 6.41
C SER A 327 -27.69 10.66 6.76
N ILE A 328 -28.40 9.76 7.46
CA ILE A 328 -27.87 8.45 7.82
C ILE A 328 -27.67 7.60 6.56
N LEU A 329 -28.67 7.49 5.70
CA LEU A 329 -28.59 6.70 4.48
C LEU A 329 -27.46 7.21 3.57
N GLY A 330 -27.37 8.53 3.36
CA GLY A 330 -26.29 9.12 2.57
C GLY A 330 -24.89 8.85 3.17
N ALA A 331 -24.76 8.87 4.49
CA ALA A 331 -23.49 8.55 5.15
C ALA A 331 -23.12 7.06 5.00
N VAL A 332 -24.07 6.13 5.17
CA VAL A 332 -23.79 4.70 5.02
C VAL A 332 -23.41 4.37 3.57
N GLU A 333 -24.16 4.84 2.57
CA GLU A 333 -23.84 4.58 1.17
C GLU A 333 -22.49 5.17 0.77
N ASN A 334 -22.15 6.36 1.29
CA ASN A 334 -20.81 6.93 1.12
C ASN A 334 -19.73 5.99 1.70
N ARG A 335 -19.94 5.45 2.90
CA ARG A 335 -18.95 4.62 3.60
C ARG A 335 -18.79 3.21 3.03
N ARG A 336 -19.80 2.64 2.36
CA ARG A 336 -19.69 1.34 1.68
C ARG A 336 -18.68 1.32 0.53
N ALA A 337 -18.40 2.48 -0.08
CA ALA A 337 -17.59 2.58 -1.30
C ALA A 337 -16.09 2.88 -1.06
N VAL A 338 -15.66 2.94 0.19
CA VAL A 338 -14.39 3.52 0.62
C VAL A 338 -13.66 2.61 1.60
N ALA A 339 -12.40 2.92 1.89
CA ALA A 339 -11.59 2.09 2.77
C ALA A 339 -12.21 1.92 4.17
N TRP A 340 -11.85 0.81 4.81
CA TRP A 340 -12.19 0.46 6.20
C TRP A 340 -13.66 0.12 6.47
N TYR A 341 -14.49 -0.05 5.43
CA TYR A 341 -15.89 -0.43 5.58
C TYR A 341 -16.07 -1.70 6.41
N ASP A 342 -15.37 -2.77 6.02
CA ASP A 342 -15.29 -4.09 6.67
C ASP A 342 -14.92 -4.04 8.15
N LEU A 343 -14.10 -3.07 8.60
CA LEU A 343 -13.79 -2.92 10.03
C LEU A 343 -15.01 -2.44 10.85
N THR A 344 -16.02 -1.90 10.19
CA THR A 344 -17.19 -1.26 10.79
C THR A 344 -18.52 -1.69 10.14
N GLU A 345 -18.51 -2.74 9.33
CA GLU A 345 -19.63 -3.15 8.47
C GLU A 345 -20.91 -3.36 9.27
N ASP A 346 -20.87 -4.24 10.28
CA ASP A 346 -22.06 -4.54 11.08
C ASP A 346 -22.63 -3.31 11.81
N TYR A 347 -21.79 -2.32 12.15
CA TYR A 347 -22.25 -1.07 12.77
C TYR A 347 -22.91 -0.13 11.75
N LEU A 348 -22.34 -0.01 10.54
CA LEU A 348 -22.92 0.76 9.44
C LEU A 348 -24.25 0.16 8.99
N GLU A 349 -24.32 -1.16 8.85
CA GLU A 349 -25.54 -1.86 8.45
C GLU A 349 -26.62 -1.78 9.54
N SER A 350 -26.25 -1.89 10.81
CA SER A 350 -27.19 -1.64 11.91
C SER A 350 -27.79 -0.23 11.82
N LEU A 351 -26.95 0.78 11.59
CA LEU A 351 -27.37 2.16 11.44
C LEU A 351 -28.28 2.37 10.20
N TYR A 352 -27.97 1.70 9.09
CA TYR A 352 -28.79 1.70 7.88
C TYR A 352 -30.21 1.19 8.14
N TYR A 353 -30.34 0.03 8.79
CA TYR A 353 -31.65 -0.56 9.06
C TYR A 353 -32.45 0.24 10.09
N ILE A 354 -31.81 0.89 11.06
CA ILE A 354 -32.47 1.89 11.93
C ILE A 354 -33.09 3.00 11.08
N ALA A 355 -32.34 3.58 10.14
CA ALA A 355 -32.85 4.65 9.28
C ALA A 355 -33.99 4.16 8.37
N LYS A 356 -33.91 2.93 7.85
CA LYS A 356 -35.00 2.32 7.06
C LYS A 356 -36.27 2.12 7.90
N MET A 357 -36.16 1.63 9.13
CA MET A 357 -37.29 1.51 10.04
C MET A 357 -37.91 2.86 10.37
N GLN A 358 -37.09 3.88 10.61
CA GLN A 358 -37.59 5.24 10.82
C GLN A 358 -38.26 5.80 9.58
N GLY A 359 -37.70 5.58 8.38
CA GLY A 359 -38.30 5.98 7.12
C GLY A 359 -39.68 5.35 6.91
N PHE A 360 -39.78 4.05 7.18
CA PHE A 360 -41.05 3.33 7.15
C PHE A 360 -42.06 3.91 8.15
N TYR A 361 -41.62 4.19 9.39
CA TYR A 361 -42.45 4.82 10.41
C TYR A 361 -43.00 6.18 9.96
N LEU A 362 -42.16 7.04 9.39
CA LEU A 362 -42.58 8.37 8.91
C LEU A 362 -43.55 8.29 7.74
N ALA A 363 -43.35 7.34 6.81
CA ALA A 363 -44.26 7.11 5.69
C ALA A 363 -45.65 6.62 6.14
N HIS A 364 -45.73 6.02 7.32
CA HIS A 364 -46.93 5.41 7.89
C HIS A 364 -47.35 6.03 9.21
N ILE A 365 -46.97 7.28 9.48
CA ILE A 365 -47.12 7.89 10.82
C ILE A 365 -48.58 7.93 11.31
N ASP A 366 -49.53 8.05 10.40
CA ASP A 366 -50.97 8.02 10.68
C ASP A 366 -51.47 6.63 11.10
N GLY A 367 -50.63 5.60 10.99
CA GLY A 367 -50.97 4.22 11.31
C GLY A 367 -51.79 3.54 10.22
N PHE A 368 -52.34 2.36 10.56
CA PHE A 368 -53.01 1.49 9.61
C PHE A 368 -54.53 1.49 9.84
N HIS A 369 -55.25 2.42 9.22
CA HIS A 369 -56.70 2.55 9.35
C HIS A 369 -57.47 1.70 8.34
N ILE A 370 -57.32 0.36 8.40
CA ILE A 370 -57.98 -0.57 7.48
C ILE A 370 -58.90 -1.51 8.26
N VAL A 371 -60.19 -1.51 7.92
CA VAL A 371 -61.24 -2.30 8.58
C VAL A 371 -61.62 -3.59 7.84
N GLU A 372 -60.93 -3.92 6.74
CA GLU A 372 -61.19 -5.14 5.97
C GLU A 372 -59.99 -6.09 6.08
N PRO A 373 -60.13 -7.28 6.69
CA PRO A 373 -59.01 -8.19 6.93
C PRO A 373 -58.21 -8.57 5.68
N VAL A 374 -58.88 -8.75 4.53
CA VAL A 374 -58.23 -9.06 3.25
C VAL A 374 -57.34 -7.90 2.78
N LYS A 375 -57.74 -6.65 3.03
CA LYS A 375 -56.94 -5.48 2.70
C LYS A 375 -55.75 -5.32 3.65
N VAL A 376 -55.90 -5.64 4.94
CA VAL A 376 -54.79 -5.68 5.90
C VAL A 376 -53.75 -6.74 5.49
N TRP A 377 -54.20 -7.94 5.12
CA TRP A 377 -53.31 -8.98 4.61
C TRP A 377 -52.55 -8.54 3.36
N ARG A 378 -53.26 -7.92 2.40
CA ARG A 378 -52.64 -7.37 1.19
C ARG A 378 -51.61 -6.30 1.51
N LEU A 379 -51.92 -5.37 2.42
CA LEU A 379 -50.98 -4.33 2.89
C LEU A 379 -49.71 -5.00 3.44
N TYR A 380 -49.85 -6.00 4.30
CA TYR A 380 -48.71 -6.69 4.87
C TYR A 380 -47.82 -7.32 3.80
N THR A 381 -48.42 -8.13 2.90
CA THR A 381 -47.65 -8.83 1.86
C THR A 381 -47.02 -7.92 0.79
N LYS A 382 -47.41 -6.66 0.72
CA LYS A 382 -46.90 -5.71 -0.29
C LYS A 382 -45.99 -4.63 0.26
N ASP A 383 -46.12 -4.30 1.54
CA ASP A 383 -45.52 -3.10 2.12
C ASP A 383 -45.08 -3.35 3.56
N ALA A 384 -46.02 -3.67 4.48
CA ALA A 384 -45.70 -3.72 5.90
C ALA A 384 -44.66 -4.80 6.30
N TYR A 385 -44.46 -5.83 5.48
CA TYR A 385 -43.39 -6.81 5.68
C TYR A 385 -41.97 -6.20 5.62
N GLU A 386 -41.80 -5.02 5.03
CA GLU A 386 -40.52 -4.31 4.97
C GLU A 386 -40.05 -3.93 6.37
N MET A 387 -40.95 -3.48 7.25
CA MET A 387 -40.62 -3.17 8.65
C MET A 387 -40.11 -4.40 9.41
N ASP A 388 -40.79 -5.55 9.27
CA ASP A 388 -40.36 -6.85 9.79
C ASP A 388 -38.98 -7.24 9.25
N SER A 389 -38.76 -7.02 7.96
CA SER A 389 -37.50 -7.34 7.29
C SER A 389 -36.37 -6.48 7.84
N HIS A 390 -36.55 -5.16 7.91
CA HIS A 390 -35.55 -4.24 8.46
C HIS A 390 -35.22 -4.54 9.91
N TYR A 391 -36.23 -4.84 10.75
CA TYR A 391 -36.03 -5.25 12.13
C TYR A 391 -35.12 -6.48 12.26
N ARG A 392 -35.38 -7.52 11.45
CA ARG A 392 -34.57 -8.75 11.46
C ARG A 392 -33.14 -8.51 10.99
N HIS A 393 -32.96 -7.69 9.96
CA HIS A 393 -31.62 -7.36 9.48
C HIS A 393 -30.83 -6.54 10.51
N PHE A 394 -31.48 -5.57 11.18
CA PHE A 394 -30.87 -4.85 12.30
C PHE A 394 -30.38 -5.84 13.37
N TYR A 395 -31.22 -6.77 13.81
CA TYR A 395 -30.83 -7.74 14.85
C TYR A 395 -29.76 -8.73 14.40
N PHE A 396 -29.71 -9.05 13.10
CA PHE A 396 -28.64 -9.86 12.54
C PHE A 396 -27.28 -9.12 12.65
N CYS A 397 -27.20 -7.88 12.16
CA CYS A 397 -26.00 -7.06 12.23
C CYS A 397 -25.62 -6.75 13.69
N PHE A 398 -26.59 -6.34 14.52
CA PHE A 398 -26.40 -6.10 15.94
C PHE A 398 -25.83 -7.35 16.65
N GLY A 399 -26.38 -8.53 16.36
CA GLY A 399 -25.89 -9.80 16.90
C GLY A 399 -24.44 -10.11 16.50
N ASN A 400 -24.00 -9.74 15.29
CA ASN A 400 -22.60 -9.88 14.89
C ASN A 400 -21.69 -8.92 15.66
N THR A 401 -22.11 -7.69 15.93
CA THR A 401 -21.31 -6.73 16.72
C THR A 401 -21.01 -7.24 18.14
N LEU A 402 -21.87 -8.08 18.72
CA LEU A 402 -21.66 -8.67 20.05
C LEU A 402 -20.57 -9.75 20.07
N LYS A 403 -20.18 -10.31 18.91
CA LYS A 403 -19.10 -11.30 18.81
C LYS A 403 -17.72 -10.66 18.90
N SER A 404 -17.60 -9.41 18.45
CA SER A 404 -16.37 -8.61 18.48
C SER A 404 -16.74 -7.15 18.79
N PRO A 405 -17.02 -6.82 20.06
CA PRO A 405 -17.51 -5.50 20.42
C PRO A 405 -16.44 -4.42 20.27
N SER A 406 -16.85 -3.27 19.73
CA SER A 406 -16.03 -2.07 19.68
C SER A 406 -16.27 -1.25 20.95
N ALA A 407 -15.22 -1.06 21.75
CA ALA A 407 -15.27 -0.26 22.98
C ALA A 407 -15.75 1.20 22.74
N LEU A 408 -15.67 1.70 21.51
CA LEU A 408 -16.11 3.05 21.14
C LEU A 408 -17.60 3.13 20.77
N LEU A 409 -18.18 2.04 20.27
CA LEU A 409 -19.49 2.05 19.60
C LEU A 409 -20.54 1.19 20.31
N GLU A 410 -20.13 0.17 21.06
CA GLU A 410 -21.02 -0.84 21.64
C GLU A 410 -22.12 -0.21 22.50
N ASP A 411 -21.76 0.69 23.42
CA ASP A 411 -22.73 1.32 24.32
C ASP A 411 -23.72 2.21 23.57
N ALA A 412 -23.26 2.93 22.54
CA ALA A 412 -24.13 3.77 21.72
C ALA A 412 -25.11 2.91 20.92
N LEU A 413 -24.63 1.83 20.29
CA LEU A 413 -25.48 0.92 19.52
C LEU A 413 -26.49 0.18 20.41
N LYS A 414 -26.10 -0.24 21.61
CA LYS A 414 -27.03 -0.83 22.59
C LYS A 414 -28.19 0.10 22.92
N LYS A 415 -27.94 1.40 23.13
CA LYS A 415 -29.01 2.39 23.34
C LYS A 415 -29.94 2.51 22.13
N CYS A 416 -29.40 2.38 20.92
CA CYS A 416 -30.24 2.37 19.72
C CYS A 416 -31.20 1.17 19.67
N SER A 417 -30.89 0.05 20.33
CA SER A 417 -31.79 -1.12 20.35
C SER A 417 -33.13 -0.78 21.01
N ASP A 418 -33.16 0.04 22.07
CA ASP A 418 -34.40 0.50 22.70
C ASP A 418 -35.27 1.32 21.74
N VAL A 419 -34.64 2.08 20.84
CA VAL A 419 -35.32 2.89 19.83
C VAL A 419 -35.90 1.99 18.74
N VAL A 420 -35.15 0.99 18.30
CA VAL A 420 -35.61 -0.04 17.35
C VAL A 420 -36.80 -0.82 17.93
N GLU A 421 -36.72 -1.21 19.19
CA GLU A 421 -37.80 -1.89 19.91
C GLU A 421 -39.04 -1.00 20.04
N GLY A 422 -38.85 0.29 20.32
CA GLY A 422 -39.94 1.27 20.34
C GLY A 422 -40.65 1.40 18.98
N LEU A 423 -39.88 1.47 17.88
CA LEU A 423 -40.45 1.52 16.54
C LEU A 423 -41.18 0.22 16.20
N TYR A 424 -40.61 -0.94 16.51
CA TYR A 424 -41.17 -2.21 16.09
C TYR A 424 -42.27 -2.74 17.02
N ARG A 425 -41.95 -2.99 18.29
CA ARG A 425 -42.90 -3.63 19.22
C ARG A 425 -43.95 -2.65 19.71
N GLU A 426 -43.53 -1.44 20.09
CA GLU A 426 -44.43 -0.49 20.73
C GLU A 426 -45.32 0.26 19.75
N TRP A 427 -44.86 0.48 18.52
CA TRP A 427 -45.65 1.11 17.46
C TRP A 427 -46.13 0.10 16.42
N PHE A 428 -45.25 -0.45 15.59
CA PHE A 428 -45.63 -1.19 14.38
C PHE A 428 -46.54 -2.39 14.67
N LEU A 429 -46.10 -3.29 15.56
CA LEU A 429 -46.86 -4.50 15.90
C LEU A 429 -48.23 -4.17 16.51
N LYS A 430 -48.31 -3.13 17.36
CA LYS A 430 -49.59 -2.70 17.93
C LYS A 430 -50.53 -2.14 16.86
N GLN A 431 -50.03 -1.33 15.96
CA GLN A 431 -50.82 -0.72 14.88
C GLN A 431 -51.36 -1.78 13.90
N ILE A 432 -50.49 -2.66 13.40
CA ILE A 432 -50.89 -3.68 12.41
C ILE A 432 -51.83 -4.73 13.04
N THR A 433 -51.57 -5.14 14.28
CA THR A 433 -52.44 -6.08 15.01
C THR A 433 -53.79 -5.43 15.32
N GLY A 434 -53.79 -4.16 15.74
CA GLY A 434 -54.99 -3.38 15.97
C GLY A 434 -55.87 -3.29 14.72
N ALA A 435 -55.28 -2.98 13.56
CA ALA A 435 -55.97 -2.95 12.27
C ALA A 435 -56.60 -4.32 11.93
N TYR A 436 -55.85 -5.39 12.11
CA TYR A 436 -56.34 -6.75 11.86
C TYR A 436 -57.53 -7.11 12.77
N LEU A 437 -57.40 -6.89 14.09
CA LEU A 437 -58.46 -7.17 15.06
C LEU A 437 -59.71 -6.34 14.81
N GLN A 438 -59.58 -5.03 14.56
CA GLN A 438 -60.71 -4.17 14.23
C GLN A 438 -61.41 -4.63 12.96
N GLY A 439 -60.65 -5.04 11.93
CA GLY A 439 -61.23 -5.53 10.69
C GLY A 439 -61.98 -6.85 10.86
N THR A 440 -61.46 -7.77 11.67
CA THR A 440 -62.16 -9.03 11.96
C THR A 440 -63.47 -8.80 12.71
N ALA A 441 -63.46 -7.96 13.75
CA ALA A 441 -64.65 -7.60 14.51
C ALA A 441 -65.72 -6.86 13.67
N ALA A 442 -65.29 -6.00 12.74
CA ALA A 442 -66.20 -5.33 11.80
C ALA A 442 -66.86 -6.32 10.83
N ASN A 443 -66.09 -7.31 10.34
CA ASN A 443 -66.60 -8.34 9.43
C ASN A 443 -67.58 -9.28 10.14
N GLU A 444 -67.32 -9.65 11.40
CA GLU A 444 -68.25 -10.44 12.23
C GLU A 444 -69.58 -9.71 12.48
N LYS A 445 -69.54 -8.41 12.82
CA LYS A 445 -70.74 -7.58 12.98
C LYS A 445 -71.53 -7.44 11.68
N ALA A 446 -70.84 -7.25 10.55
CA ALA A 446 -71.48 -7.19 9.23
C ALA A 446 -72.12 -8.53 8.83
N GLY A 447 -71.47 -9.65 9.16
CA GLY A 447 -72.03 -10.99 9.03
C GLY A 447 -73.30 -11.16 9.86
N ALA A 448 -73.25 -10.84 11.16
CA ALA A 448 -74.40 -10.93 12.05
C ALA A 448 -75.59 -10.05 11.60
N ALA A 449 -75.34 -8.83 11.10
CA ALA A 449 -76.37 -7.95 10.55
C ALA A 449 -77.01 -8.50 9.27
N ARG A 450 -76.24 -9.19 8.41
CA ARG A 450 -76.77 -9.86 7.20
C ARG A 450 -77.66 -11.05 7.52
N PHE A 451 -77.42 -11.76 8.62
CA PHE A 451 -78.25 -12.89 9.06
C PHE A 451 -79.45 -12.47 9.94
N GLY A 452 -79.43 -11.31 10.58
CA GLY A 452 -80.51 -10.82 11.45
C GLY A 452 -81.66 -10.06 10.75
N GLY A 453 -81.52 -9.68 9.47
CA GLY A 453 -82.47 -8.83 8.74
C GLY A 453 -83.58 -9.54 7.96
N GLY A 454 -83.67 -10.88 8.02
CA GLY A 454 -84.72 -11.63 7.33
C GLY A 454 -86.07 -11.55 8.04
N GLN A 455 -86.98 -10.71 7.54
CA GLN A 455 -88.39 -10.65 7.97
C GLN A 455 -89.03 -12.05 7.99
N ARG A 456 -89.65 -12.40 9.13
CA ARG A 456 -90.63 -13.49 9.24
C ARG A 456 -91.84 -13.13 8.38
N ASN A 457 -91.88 -13.58 7.12
CA ASN A 457 -93.14 -13.67 6.39
C ASN A 457 -93.93 -14.86 6.92
N HIS A 458 -94.99 -14.55 7.67
CA HIS A 458 -96.04 -15.50 8.04
C HIS A 458 -96.70 -16.04 6.77
N LEU A 459 -96.40 -17.29 6.41
CA LEU A 459 -97.20 -18.06 5.47
C LEU A 459 -98.46 -18.56 6.20
N HIS A 460 -99.59 -17.93 5.89
CA HIS A 460 -100.92 -18.45 6.17
C HIS A 460 -101.18 -19.64 5.24
N LEU A 461 -101.38 -20.82 5.81
CA LEU A 461 -101.83 -22.02 5.10
C LEU A 461 -103.37 -22.01 4.97
N PRO A 462 -103.95 -22.43 3.84
CA PRO A 462 -105.39 -22.43 3.63
C PRO A 462 -106.07 -23.62 4.34
N GLN A 463 -107.28 -23.39 4.83
CA GLN A 463 -108.20 -24.45 5.27
C GLN A 463 -108.74 -25.21 4.05
N HIS A 464 -108.76 -26.54 4.14
CA HIS A 464 -109.59 -27.42 3.33
C HIS A 464 -110.49 -28.21 4.29
N ASP A 465 -111.79 -28.01 4.14
CA ASP A 465 -112.74 -29.10 3.86
C ASP A 465 -113.10 -29.00 2.37
#